data_AF-A0A7V5PP02-F1
#
_entry.id   AF-A0A7V5PP02-F1
#
_cell.length_a   1.000
_cell.length_b   1.000
_cell.length_c   1.000
_cell.angle_alpha   90.00
_cell.angle_beta   90.00
_cell.angle_gamma   90.00
#
_symmetry.space_group_name_H-M   'P 1'
#
loop_
_entity.id
_entity.type
_entity.pdbx_description
1 polymer ?
#
loop_
_entity_poly.entity_id
_entity_poly.type
_entity_poly.pdbx_seq_one_letter_code
_entity_poly.pdbx_strand_id
1 'polypeptide(L)'
;MSDLEYFMEIMKKYFRKTPPIPTNMYLSGEVLENPQLRIDIARHCHFPAVLNILANDENEKVRTAARESDYWMLVGKYQDILGFGKRERRAFARNEGRPNVFILLMFDEDAEVLTEALHNPTVSLKMVILFLKLLQERGQGRKDEQLYEIGRRILQQRKQQIIKIATINKAAEEIVRPENVREILKFMTDSDHTVRKSIANILNVQDAAVLRNFINAALEDRFFESNLEHFTVLSALIKIIKHRE
;
A
#
# COMPACT_ATOMS: atom_id res chain seq x y z
N MET A 1 -11.49 -14.93 6.23
CA MET A 1 -10.94 -13.69 6.82
C MET A 1 -10.64 -12.74 5.69
N SER A 2 -11.21 -11.53 5.72
CA SER A 2 -10.89 -10.47 4.76
C SER A 2 -9.51 -9.88 5.02
N ASP A 3 -8.92 -9.21 4.03
CA ASP A 3 -7.60 -8.58 4.20
C ASP A 3 -7.61 -7.53 5.33
N LEU A 4 -8.72 -6.81 5.52
CA LEU A 4 -8.85 -5.83 6.60
C LEU A 4 -8.89 -6.49 7.98
N GLU A 5 -9.62 -7.60 8.12
CA GLU A 5 -9.65 -8.37 9.38
C GLU A 5 -8.27 -8.93 9.70
N TYR A 6 -7.60 -9.51 8.70
CA TYR A 6 -6.24 -10.01 8.85
C TYR A 6 -5.27 -8.89 9.24
N PHE A 7 -5.32 -7.74 8.55
CA PHE A 7 -4.52 -6.57 8.89
C PHE A 7 -4.78 -6.09 10.32
N MET A 8 -6.05 -5.98 10.73
CA MET A 8 -6.43 -5.59 12.08
C MET A 8 -5.86 -6.56 13.12
N GLU A 9 -5.95 -7.86 12.87
CA GLU A 9 -5.46 -8.89 13.79
C GLU A 9 -3.94 -8.81 13.97
N ILE A 10 -3.18 -8.82 12.88
CA ILE A 10 -1.72 -8.83 12.96
C ILE A 10 -1.19 -7.50 13.52
N MET A 11 -1.79 -6.36 13.16
CA MET A 11 -1.36 -5.07 13.67
C MET A 11 -1.63 -4.96 15.17
N LYS A 12 -2.81 -5.38 15.64
CA LYS A 12 -3.11 -5.36 17.09
C LYS A 12 -2.15 -6.25 17.89
N LYS A 13 -1.77 -7.41 17.37
CA LYS A 13 -0.88 -8.38 18.04
C LYS A 13 0.60 -7.95 18.00
N TYR A 14 1.08 -7.42 16.88
CA TYR A 14 2.52 -7.29 16.61
C TYR A 14 3.00 -5.87 16.33
N PHE A 15 2.11 -4.91 16.04
CA PHE A 15 2.45 -3.50 15.94
C PHE A 15 2.47 -2.86 17.33
N ARG A 16 3.59 -3.03 18.04
CA ARG A 16 3.66 -2.79 19.48
C ARG A 16 3.86 -1.33 19.85
N LYS A 17 3.30 -0.95 21.00
CA LYS A 17 3.48 0.35 21.68
C LYS A 17 4.71 0.41 22.58
N THR A 18 5.24 -0.73 23.01
CA THR A 18 6.40 -0.83 23.92
C THR A 18 7.57 -1.48 23.20
N PRO A 19 8.81 -1.00 23.42
CA PRO A 19 10.00 -1.62 22.84
C PRO A 19 10.09 -3.09 23.27
N PRO A 20 10.58 -3.98 22.40
CA PRO A 20 10.70 -5.39 22.74
C PRO A 20 11.62 -5.56 23.95
N ILE A 21 11.24 -6.46 24.86
CA ILE A 21 12.13 -6.91 25.92
C ILE A 21 13.36 -7.55 25.24
N PRO A 22 14.58 -7.27 25.73
CA PRO A 22 15.79 -7.85 25.17
C PRO A 22 15.70 -9.38 25.03
N THR A 23 16.10 -9.91 23.88
CA THR A 23 15.99 -11.33 23.55
C THR A 23 16.76 -12.22 24.54
N ASN A 24 17.87 -11.73 25.10
CA ASN A 24 18.67 -12.42 26.11
C ASN A 24 17.94 -12.66 27.44
N MET A 25 16.85 -11.95 27.74
CA MET A 25 16.01 -12.28 28.89
C MET A 25 15.20 -13.56 28.70
N TYR A 26 14.91 -13.91 27.43
CA TYR A 26 14.22 -15.15 27.08
C TYR A 26 15.21 -16.26 26.72
N LEU A 27 16.32 -15.91 26.09
CA LEU A 27 17.33 -16.84 25.59
C LEU A 27 18.64 -16.66 26.37
N SER A 28 18.59 -16.91 27.68
CA SER A 28 19.78 -16.95 28.53
C SER A 28 20.65 -18.18 28.24
N GLY A 29 21.89 -18.21 28.73
CA GLY A 29 22.81 -19.35 28.52
C GLY A 29 22.19 -20.69 28.93
N GLU A 30 21.55 -20.74 30.11
CA GLU A 30 20.86 -21.94 30.60
C GLU A 30 19.71 -22.41 29.69
N VAL A 31 18.97 -21.47 29.10
CA VAL A 31 17.88 -21.76 28.16
C VAL A 31 18.43 -22.28 26.82
N LEU A 32 19.54 -21.70 26.35
CA LEU A 32 20.19 -22.10 25.10
C LEU A 32 20.80 -23.51 25.18
N GLU A 33 21.12 -23.99 26.37
CA GLU A 33 21.62 -25.35 26.57
C GLU A 33 20.49 -26.40 26.70
N ASN A 34 19.25 -25.97 27.01
CA ASN A 34 18.13 -26.86 27.26
C ASN A 34 17.06 -26.83 26.15
N PRO A 35 16.99 -27.85 25.27
CA PRO A 35 16.00 -27.89 24.19
C PRO A 35 14.54 -27.86 24.66
N GLN A 36 14.23 -28.43 25.82
CA GLN A 36 12.86 -28.47 26.32
C GLN A 36 12.38 -27.07 26.72
N LEU A 37 13.22 -26.30 27.42
CA LEU A 37 12.90 -24.91 27.74
C LEU A 37 12.70 -24.06 26.49
N ARG A 38 13.50 -24.28 25.43
CA ARG A 38 13.31 -23.58 24.15
C ARG A 38 12.01 -23.95 23.45
N ILE A 39 11.58 -25.22 23.51
CA ILE A 39 10.27 -25.64 22.99
C ILE A 39 9.15 -24.93 23.76
N ASP A 40 9.24 -24.88 25.08
CA ASP A 40 8.21 -24.24 25.92
C ASP A 40 8.14 -22.73 25.66
N ILE A 41 9.30 -22.08 25.49
CA ILE A 41 9.36 -20.67 25.07
C ILE A 41 8.77 -20.51 23.67
N ALA A 42 9.12 -21.36 22.70
CA ALA A 42 8.59 -21.27 21.34
C ALA A 42 7.06 -21.33 21.29
N ARG A 43 6.44 -22.12 22.18
CA ARG A 43 4.98 -22.30 22.27
C ARG A 43 4.25 -21.15 22.97
N HIS A 44 4.90 -20.46 23.89
CA HIS A 44 4.24 -19.48 24.76
C HIS A 44 4.76 -18.05 24.58
N CYS A 45 5.86 -17.86 23.85
CA CYS A 45 6.40 -16.54 23.58
C CYS A 45 5.58 -15.81 22.52
N HIS A 46 5.34 -14.52 22.75
CA HIS A 46 4.66 -13.65 21.79
C HIS A 46 5.59 -12.63 21.15
N PHE A 47 6.91 -12.72 21.41
CA PHE A 47 7.92 -11.76 20.96
C PHE A 47 8.50 -12.18 19.60
N PRO A 48 8.23 -11.42 18.51
CA PRO A 48 8.72 -11.74 17.17
C PRO A 48 10.23 -12.02 17.10
N ALA A 49 11.04 -11.18 17.76
CA ALA A 49 12.50 -11.32 17.74
C ALA A 49 12.98 -12.65 18.35
N VAL A 50 12.34 -13.13 19.42
CA VAL A 50 12.68 -14.41 20.06
C VAL A 50 12.25 -15.57 19.15
N LEU A 51 11.02 -15.51 18.62
CA LEU A 51 10.48 -16.55 17.74
C LEU A 51 11.27 -16.66 16.43
N ASN A 52 11.77 -15.56 15.88
CA ASN A 52 12.63 -15.55 14.70
C ASN A 52 13.95 -16.31 14.91
N ILE A 53 14.53 -16.18 16.11
CA ILE A 53 15.75 -16.93 16.48
C ILE A 53 15.40 -18.42 16.58
N LEU A 54 14.34 -18.76 17.31
CA LEU A 54 13.94 -20.16 17.54
C LEU A 54 13.45 -20.87 16.26
N ALA A 55 12.88 -20.15 15.30
CA ALA A 55 12.48 -20.71 14.01
C ALA A 55 13.66 -21.21 13.15
N ASN A 56 14.87 -20.79 13.50
CA ASN A 56 16.15 -21.18 12.90
C ASN A 56 17.07 -21.95 13.87
N ASP A 57 16.53 -22.44 15.00
CA ASP A 57 17.28 -23.23 15.98
C ASP A 57 17.90 -24.49 15.35
N GLU A 58 19.02 -24.99 15.87
CA GLU A 58 19.62 -26.24 15.38
C GLU A 58 18.73 -27.46 15.65
N ASN A 59 17.96 -27.43 16.73
CA ASN A 59 17.03 -28.49 17.11
C ASN A 59 15.71 -28.40 16.31
N GLU A 60 15.38 -29.49 15.62
CA GLU A 60 14.18 -29.55 14.77
C GLU A 60 12.88 -29.35 15.55
N LYS A 61 12.76 -29.91 16.77
CA LYS A 61 11.54 -29.77 17.58
C LYS A 61 11.30 -28.32 18.01
N VAL A 62 12.38 -27.59 18.31
CA VAL A 62 12.32 -26.16 18.64
C VAL A 62 11.86 -25.36 17.42
N ARG A 63 12.47 -25.61 16.25
CA ARG A 63 12.06 -24.95 14.99
C ARG A 63 10.59 -25.18 14.68
N THR A 64 10.14 -26.43 14.76
CA THR A 64 8.73 -26.79 14.49
C THR A 64 7.80 -26.07 15.45
N ALA A 65 8.08 -26.11 16.76
CA ALA A 65 7.28 -25.39 17.75
C ALA A 65 7.22 -23.88 17.49
N ALA A 66 8.33 -23.25 17.09
CA ALA A 66 8.35 -21.83 16.76
C ALA A 66 7.57 -21.51 15.49
N ARG A 67 7.63 -22.38 14.48
CA ARG A 67 6.92 -22.23 13.20
C ARG A 67 5.41 -22.48 13.29
N GLU A 68 4.99 -23.24 14.31
CA GLU A 68 3.59 -23.46 14.66
C GLU A 68 2.99 -22.32 15.50
N SER A 69 3.81 -21.35 15.94
CA SER A 69 3.30 -20.20 16.68
C SER A 69 2.38 -19.33 15.81
N ASP A 70 1.39 -18.69 16.44
CA ASP A 70 0.51 -17.70 15.80
C ASP A 70 1.30 -16.66 15.00
N TYR A 71 2.40 -16.18 15.58
CA TYR A 71 3.25 -15.18 14.93
C TYR A 71 3.80 -15.71 13.61
N TRP A 72 4.34 -16.92 13.59
CA TRP A 72 4.97 -17.46 12.38
C TRP A 72 3.96 -17.78 11.29
N MET A 73 2.83 -18.38 11.67
CA MET A 73 1.73 -18.70 10.75
C MET A 73 1.15 -17.45 10.09
N LEU A 74 0.98 -16.39 10.87
CA LEU A 74 0.42 -15.13 10.40
C LEU A 74 1.45 -14.29 9.66
N VAL A 75 2.64 -14.07 10.23
CA VAL A 75 3.55 -12.99 9.82
C VAL A 75 5.00 -13.45 9.66
N GLY A 76 5.51 -14.28 10.56
CA GLY A 76 6.94 -14.62 10.66
C GLY A 76 7.51 -15.27 9.40
N LYS A 77 6.72 -16.06 8.66
CA LYS A 77 7.11 -16.64 7.36
C LYS A 77 7.49 -15.62 6.27
N TYR A 78 7.20 -14.33 6.48
CA TYR A 78 7.51 -13.23 5.56
C TYR A 78 8.72 -12.39 6.00
N GLN A 79 9.41 -12.79 7.08
CA GLN A 79 10.54 -12.03 7.63
C GLN A 79 11.71 -11.90 6.66
N ASP A 80 11.90 -12.86 5.75
CA ASP A 80 12.98 -12.83 4.76
C ASP A 80 12.93 -11.55 3.89
N ILE A 81 11.74 -10.96 3.69
CA ILE A 81 11.56 -9.70 2.96
C ILE A 81 12.32 -8.55 3.64
N LEU A 82 12.41 -8.54 4.98
CA LEU A 82 13.15 -7.52 5.72
C LEU A 82 14.67 -7.65 5.50
N GLY A 83 15.14 -8.84 5.13
CA GLY A 83 16.53 -9.11 4.77
C GLY A 83 16.93 -8.61 3.37
N PHE A 84 15.97 -8.32 2.49
CA PHE A 84 16.26 -7.79 1.16
C PHE A 84 16.89 -6.39 1.23
N GLY A 85 17.65 -6.00 0.21
CA GLY A 85 18.17 -4.64 0.08
C GLY A 85 17.06 -3.59 -0.10
N LYS A 86 17.32 -2.32 0.23
CA LYS A 86 16.34 -1.23 0.14
C LYS A 86 15.62 -1.18 -1.22
N ARG A 87 16.36 -1.32 -2.32
CA ARG A 87 15.79 -1.29 -3.69
C ARG A 87 14.78 -2.41 -3.92
N GLU A 88 15.10 -3.61 -3.44
CA GLU A 88 14.26 -4.80 -3.55
C GLU A 88 13.02 -4.66 -2.67
N ARG A 89 13.15 -4.17 -1.43
CA ARG A 89 12.00 -3.89 -0.56
C ARG A 89 11.05 -2.85 -1.16
N ARG A 90 11.57 -1.78 -1.78
CA ARG A 90 10.75 -0.80 -2.53
C ARG A 90 10.07 -1.41 -3.75
N ALA A 91 10.73 -2.31 -4.47
CA ALA A 91 10.13 -3.00 -5.62
C ALA A 91 9.05 -3.99 -5.17
N PHE A 92 9.30 -4.72 -4.10
CA PHE A 92 8.33 -5.61 -3.45
C PHE A 92 7.11 -4.82 -2.97
N ALA A 93 7.34 -3.73 -2.23
CA ALA A 93 6.28 -2.86 -1.73
C ALA A 93 5.36 -2.33 -2.82
N ARG A 94 5.86 -2.09 -4.04
CA ARG A 94 5.04 -1.60 -5.17
C ARG A 94 4.23 -2.69 -5.87
N ASN A 95 4.78 -3.91 -5.97
CA ASN A 95 4.25 -4.94 -6.86
C ASN A 95 3.57 -6.09 -6.14
N GLU A 96 3.74 -6.22 -4.82
CA GLU A 96 3.12 -7.30 -4.05
C GLU A 96 1.60 -7.20 -4.14
N GLY A 97 0.97 -8.30 -4.59
CA GLY A 97 -0.47 -8.44 -4.76
C GLY A 97 -1.15 -9.12 -3.56
N ARG A 98 -0.37 -9.54 -2.55
CA ARG A 98 -0.85 -10.20 -1.33
C ARG A 98 -0.65 -9.34 -0.08
N PRO A 99 -1.32 -9.70 1.04
CA PRO A 99 -1.15 -9.07 2.36
C PRO A 99 0.26 -9.07 2.95
N ASN A 100 1.24 -9.67 2.27
CA ASN A 100 2.63 -9.76 2.73
C ASN A 100 3.27 -8.39 2.88
N VAL A 101 2.79 -7.37 2.15
CA VAL A 101 3.26 -5.97 2.26
C VAL A 101 3.11 -5.42 3.69
N PHE A 102 2.21 -5.98 4.51
CA PHE A 102 2.00 -5.55 5.88
C PHE A 102 3.23 -5.79 6.78
N ILE A 103 4.10 -6.74 6.42
CA ILE A 103 5.37 -6.95 7.13
C ILE A 103 6.23 -5.68 7.14
N LEU A 104 6.23 -4.96 6.01
CA LEU A 104 6.99 -3.73 5.87
C LEU A 104 6.42 -2.65 6.78
N LEU A 105 5.09 -2.50 6.80
CA LEU A 105 4.42 -1.52 7.67
C LEU A 105 4.64 -1.80 9.16
N MET A 106 4.84 -3.07 9.54
CA MET A 106 5.06 -3.44 10.94
C MET A 106 6.50 -3.27 11.40
N PHE A 107 7.48 -3.61 10.55
CA PHE A 107 8.86 -3.83 10.99
C PHE A 107 9.92 -3.10 10.17
N ASP A 108 9.61 -2.54 9.00
CA ASP A 108 10.59 -1.74 8.26
C ASP A 108 10.75 -0.36 8.94
N GLU A 109 11.96 0.18 8.86
CA GLU A 109 12.29 1.49 9.42
C GLU A 109 12.58 2.53 8.33
N ASP A 110 12.72 2.12 7.07
CA ASP A 110 13.01 3.03 5.96
C ASP A 110 11.73 3.73 5.47
N ALA A 111 11.72 5.06 5.61
CA ALA A 111 10.58 5.88 5.24
C ALA A 111 10.19 5.77 3.75
N GLU A 112 11.13 5.54 2.84
CA GLU A 112 10.80 5.36 1.41
C GLU A 112 10.13 4.01 1.19
N VAL A 113 10.60 2.93 1.82
CA VAL A 113 9.96 1.61 1.72
C VAL A 113 8.53 1.66 2.27
N LEU A 114 8.34 2.30 3.42
CA LEU A 114 7.03 2.49 4.03
C LEU A 114 6.11 3.36 3.18
N THR A 115 6.66 4.39 2.53
CA THR A 115 5.92 5.21 1.57
C THR A 115 5.40 4.36 0.41
N GLU A 116 6.24 3.53 -0.20
CA GLU A 116 5.82 2.62 -1.28
C GLU A 116 4.78 1.61 -0.79
N ALA A 117 4.96 1.05 0.41
CA ALA A 117 4.03 0.09 1.00
C ALA A 117 2.63 0.72 1.21
N LEU A 118 2.58 1.95 1.71
CA LEU A 118 1.33 2.70 1.87
C LEU A 118 0.68 3.11 0.54
N HIS A 119 1.46 3.22 -0.55
CA HIS A 119 0.93 3.44 -1.90
C HIS A 119 0.45 2.15 -2.57
N ASN A 120 0.80 0.97 -2.05
CA ASN A 120 0.39 -0.30 -2.62
C ASN A 120 -1.14 -0.43 -2.69
N PRO A 121 -1.73 -0.82 -3.84
CA PRO A 121 -3.18 -0.99 -4.00
C PRO A 121 -3.85 -1.99 -3.05
N THR A 122 -3.11 -2.99 -2.56
CA THR A 122 -3.59 -3.99 -1.59
C THR A 122 -3.81 -3.39 -0.19
N VAL A 123 -3.11 -2.30 0.15
CA VAL A 123 -3.35 -1.55 1.37
C VAL A 123 -4.55 -0.65 1.14
N SER A 124 -5.71 -1.01 1.69
CA SER A 124 -6.93 -0.20 1.54
C SER A 124 -6.87 1.14 2.29
N LEU A 125 -7.73 2.09 1.92
CA LEU A 125 -7.87 3.37 2.63
C LEU A 125 -8.18 3.18 4.13
N LYS A 126 -9.00 2.17 4.47
CA LYS A 126 -9.34 1.83 5.85
C LYS A 126 -8.12 1.34 6.63
N MET A 127 -7.25 0.55 6.00
CA MET A 127 -5.99 0.09 6.60
C MET A 127 -5.05 1.26 6.87
N VAL A 128 -4.92 2.22 5.94
CA VAL A 128 -4.11 3.43 6.16
C VAL A 128 -4.64 4.24 7.36
N ILE A 129 -5.97 4.40 7.48
CA ILE A 129 -6.58 5.09 8.63
C ILE A 129 -6.24 4.36 9.94
N LEU A 130 -6.36 3.03 9.96
CA LEU A 130 -6.02 2.24 11.13
C LEU A 130 -4.53 2.34 11.47
N PHE A 131 -3.65 2.25 10.47
CA PHE A 131 -2.21 2.39 10.65
C PHE A 131 -1.85 3.72 11.29
N LEU A 132 -2.44 4.82 10.80
CA LEU A 132 -2.25 6.15 11.37
C LEU A 132 -2.74 6.24 12.82
N LYS A 133 -3.91 5.66 13.13
CA LYS A 133 -4.42 5.60 14.50
C LYS A 133 -3.45 4.85 15.41
N LEU A 134 -2.93 3.71 14.96
CA LEU A 134 -1.97 2.92 15.73
C LEU A 134 -0.64 3.64 15.92
N LEU A 135 -0.14 4.39 14.93
CA LEU A 135 1.04 5.24 15.08
C LEU A 135 0.84 6.33 16.15
N GLN A 136 -0.34 6.98 16.17
CA GLN A 136 -0.67 7.96 17.21
C GLN A 136 -0.75 7.34 18.59
N GLU A 137 -1.39 6.16 18.70
CA GLU A 137 -1.51 5.44 19.96
C GLU A 137 -0.14 4.96 20.46
N ARG A 138 0.76 4.55 19.55
CA ARG A 138 2.13 4.15 19.86
C ARG A 138 2.92 5.32 20.44
N GLY A 139 2.86 6.49 19.81
CA GLY A 139 3.41 7.73 20.33
C GLY A 139 4.93 7.69 20.57
N GLN A 140 5.70 6.97 19.75
CA GLN A 140 7.14 6.81 19.94
C GLN A 140 7.97 7.75 19.04
N GLY A 141 8.27 8.94 19.57
CA GLY A 141 9.38 9.77 19.10
C GLY A 141 9.28 10.29 17.67
N ARG A 142 10.37 10.90 17.20
CA ARG A 142 10.43 11.60 15.89
C ARG A 142 10.16 10.70 14.68
N LYS A 143 10.49 9.41 14.77
CA LYS A 143 10.28 8.45 13.68
C LYS A 143 8.79 8.20 13.45
N ASP A 144 8.01 7.95 14.49
CA ASP A 144 6.57 7.73 14.38
C ASP A 144 5.84 8.96 13.85
N GLU A 145 6.25 10.14 14.30
CA GLU A 145 5.72 11.42 13.83
C GLU A 145 5.98 11.60 12.33
N GLN A 146 7.20 11.31 11.86
CA GLN A 146 7.52 11.35 10.44
C GLN A 146 6.66 10.37 9.63
N LEU A 147 6.49 9.13 10.10
CA LEU A 147 5.65 8.13 9.42
C LEU A 147 4.17 8.51 9.43
N TYR A 148 3.71 9.12 10.51
CA TYR A 148 2.36 9.63 10.65
C TYR A 148 2.07 10.72 9.62
N GLU A 149 2.98 11.67 9.45
CA GLU A 149 2.85 12.74 8.44
C GLU A 149 2.88 12.21 7.01
N ILE A 150 3.77 11.24 6.73
CA ILE A 150 3.79 10.53 5.44
C ILE A 150 2.44 9.87 5.18
N GLY A 151 1.93 9.08 6.13
CA GLY A 151 0.67 8.38 5.96
C GLY A 151 -0.53 9.32 5.85
N ARG A 152 -0.54 10.47 6.54
CA ARG A 152 -1.58 11.50 6.37
C ARG A 152 -1.61 12.07 4.96
N ARG A 153 -0.43 12.39 4.41
CA ARG A 153 -0.31 12.90 3.04
C ARG A 153 -0.84 11.87 2.03
N ILE A 154 -0.44 10.61 2.17
CA ILE A 154 -0.90 9.52 1.31
C ILE A 154 -2.41 9.31 1.43
N LEU A 155 -2.95 9.36 2.66
CA LEU A 155 -4.37 9.26 2.91
C LEU A 155 -5.15 10.38 2.19
N GLN A 156 -4.67 11.62 2.29
CA GLN A 156 -5.29 12.76 1.61
C GLN A 156 -5.23 12.63 0.10
N GLN A 157 -4.06 12.26 -0.46
CA GLN A 157 -3.89 12.02 -1.89
C GLN A 157 -4.86 10.94 -2.40
N ARG A 158 -4.98 9.81 -1.69
CA ARG A 158 -5.91 8.73 -2.06
C ARG A 158 -7.38 9.15 -1.96
N LYS A 159 -7.75 9.92 -0.92
CA LYS A 159 -9.12 10.48 -0.81
C LYS A 159 -9.44 11.39 -1.99
N GLN A 160 -8.53 12.29 -2.35
CA GLN A 160 -8.70 13.17 -3.50
C GLN A 160 -8.80 12.37 -4.80
N GLN A 161 -7.93 11.39 -5.00
CA GLN A 161 -7.97 10.49 -6.15
C GLN A 161 -9.32 9.76 -6.27
N ILE A 162 -9.85 9.21 -5.18
CA ILE A 162 -11.16 8.56 -5.15
C ILE A 162 -12.28 9.55 -5.54
N ILE A 163 -12.27 10.75 -4.99
CA ILE A 163 -13.26 11.79 -5.31
C ILE A 163 -13.19 12.14 -6.80
N LYS A 164 -12.00 12.39 -7.34
CA LYS A 164 -11.80 12.69 -8.77
C LYS A 164 -12.32 11.57 -9.66
N ILE A 165 -11.94 10.32 -9.37
CA ILE A 165 -12.40 9.15 -10.13
C ILE A 165 -13.92 8.99 -10.04
N ALA A 166 -14.52 9.21 -8.87
CA ALA A 166 -15.97 9.16 -8.71
C ALA A 166 -16.68 10.25 -9.54
N THR A 167 -16.15 11.48 -9.55
CA THR A 167 -16.66 12.56 -10.41
C THR A 167 -16.57 12.20 -11.89
N ILE A 168 -15.45 11.64 -12.32
CA ILE A 168 -15.23 11.19 -13.70
C ILE A 168 -16.21 10.08 -14.07
N ASN A 169 -16.38 9.07 -13.22
CA ASN A 169 -17.31 7.97 -13.47
C ASN A 169 -18.75 8.47 -13.56
N LYS A 170 -19.16 9.39 -12.69
CA LYS A 170 -20.49 10.02 -12.76
C LYS A 170 -20.69 10.80 -14.06
N ALA A 171 -19.69 11.57 -14.50
CA ALA A 171 -19.77 12.27 -15.78
C ALA A 171 -19.82 11.28 -16.96
N ALA A 172 -19.16 10.12 -16.84
CA ALA A 172 -19.13 9.09 -17.86
C ALA A 172 -20.47 8.35 -18.04
N GLU A 173 -21.36 8.33 -17.04
CA GLU A 173 -22.71 7.75 -17.17
C GLU A 173 -23.54 8.45 -18.25
N GLU A 174 -23.34 9.76 -18.43
CA GLU A 174 -24.02 10.58 -19.43
C GLU A 174 -23.00 11.31 -20.31
N ILE A 175 -22.01 10.56 -20.80
CA ILE A 175 -20.82 11.09 -21.49
C ILE A 175 -21.11 11.89 -22.77
N VAL A 176 -22.30 11.73 -23.36
CA VAL A 176 -22.73 12.44 -24.57
C VAL A 176 -23.03 13.92 -24.27
N ARG A 177 -23.33 14.26 -23.01
CA ARG A 177 -23.67 15.63 -22.63
C ARG A 177 -22.44 16.55 -22.66
N PRO A 178 -22.51 17.74 -23.30
CA PRO A 178 -21.35 18.63 -23.47
C PRO A 178 -20.67 19.03 -22.15
N GLU A 179 -21.43 19.23 -21.08
CA GLU A 179 -20.93 19.55 -19.76
C GLU A 179 -20.07 18.42 -19.16
N ASN A 180 -20.45 17.17 -19.40
CA ASN A 180 -19.74 15.99 -18.90
C ASN A 180 -18.45 15.74 -19.70
N VAL A 181 -18.48 15.96 -21.02
CA VAL A 181 -17.28 15.96 -21.87
C VAL A 181 -16.26 16.95 -21.33
N ARG A 182 -16.70 18.19 -21.08
CA ARG A 182 -15.83 19.25 -20.52
C ARG A 182 -15.29 18.88 -19.16
N GLU A 183 -16.10 18.32 -18.28
CA GLU A 183 -15.66 17.93 -16.95
C GLU A 183 -14.58 16.84 -17.02
N ILE A 184 -14.74 15.84 -17.89
CA ILE A 184 -13.74 14.79 -18.08
C ILE A 184 -12.44 15.34 -18.70
N LEU A 185 -12.53 16.27 -19.66
CA LEU A 185 -11.37 16.89 -20.30
C LEU A 185 -10.47 17.61 -19.28
N LYS A 186 -11.03 18.28 -18.27
CA LYS A 186 -10.25 18.95 -17.20
C LYS A 186 -9.33 17.99 -16.45
N PHE A 187 -9.73 16.73 -16.29
CA PHE A 187 -8.94 15.74 -15.58
C PHE A 187 -7.91 15.01 -16.46
N MET A 188 -7.89 15.26 -17.78
CA MET A 188 -6.90 14.64 -18.67
C MET A 188 -5.48 15.19 -18.45
N THR A 189 -5.36 16.40 -17.90
CA THR A 189 -4.08 17.01 -17.49
C THR A 189 -3.77 16.82 -16.00
N ASP A 190 -4.62 16.09 -15.27
CA ASP A 190 -4.42 15.87 -13.83
C ASP A 190 -3.05 15.26 -13.58
N SER A 191 -2.31 15.73 -12.57
CA SER A 191 -0.97 15.21 -12.24
C SER A 191 -0.98 13.74 -11.81
N ASP A 192 -2.11 13.23 -11.32
CA ASP A 192 -2.27 11.83 -10.91
C ASP A 192 -2.43 10.90 -12.12
N HIS A 193 -1.46 10.00 -12.32
CA HIS A 193 -1.46 9.03 -13.40
C HIS A 193 -2.67 8.07 -13.37
N THR A 194 -3.17 7.71 -12.19
CA THR A 194 -4.32 6.82 -12.04
C THR A 194 -5.60 7.49 -12.54
N VAL A 195 -5.76 8.79 -12.27
CA VAL A 195 -6.88 9.59 -12.77
C VAL A 195 -6.85 9.61 -14.30
N ARG A 196 -5.71 9.97 -14.89
CA ARG A 196 -5.53 9.99 -16.36
C ARG A 196 -5.78 8.61 -16.99
N LYS A 197 -5.29 7.54 -16.37
CA LYS A 197 -5.51 6.16 -16.82
C LYS A 197 -6.98 5.77 -16.75
N SER A 198 -7.70 6.17 -15.70
CA SER A 198 -9.13 5.93 -15.56
C SER A 198 -9.91 6.56 -16.72
N ILE A 199 -9.59 7.80 -17.08
CA ILE A 199 -10.20 8.50 -18.23
C ILE A 199 -9.88 7.77 -19.53
N ALA A 200 -8.61 7.39 -19.75
CA ALA A 200 -8.24 6.65 -20.95
C ALA A 200 -9.01 5.33 -21.08
N ASN A 201 -9.22 4.61 -19.98
CA ASN A 201 -10.02 3.38 -19.98
C ASN A 201 -11.50 3.65 -20.34
N ILE A 202 -12.09 4.70 -19.76
CA ILE A 202 -13.48 5.11 -20.06
C ILE A 202 -13.61 5.48 -21.54
N LEU A 203 -12.68 6.29 -22.04
CA LEU A 203 -12.70 6.75 -23.42
C LEU A 203 -12.40 5.62 -24.40
N ASN A 204 -11.59 4.62 -24.06
CA ASN A 204 -11.26 3.49 -24.92
C ASN A 204 -12.45 2.60 -25.28
N VAL A 205 -13.53 2.60 -24.50
CA VAL A 205 -14.71 1.76 -24.75
C VAL A 205 -15.87 2.50 -25.43
N GLN A 206 -15.76 3.82 -25.64
CA GLN A 206 -16.82 4.62 -26.28
C GLN A 206 -16.88 4.44 -27.80
N ASP A 207 -17.98 4.83 -28.44
CA ASP A 207 -18.06 4.86 -29.90
C ASP A 207 -17.25 6.02 -30.51
N ALA A 208 -17.06 5.99 -31.83
CA ALA A 208 -16.34 7.04 -32.54
C ALA A 208 -17.07 8.40 -32.49
N ALA A 209 -18.39 8.41 -32.35
CA ALA A 209 -19.18 9.62 -32.28
C ALA A 209 -18.91 10.40 -30.99
N VAL A 210 -18.90 9.72 -29.85
CA VAL A 210 -18.54 10.30 -28.54
C VAL A 210 -17.09 10.80 -28.58
N LEU A 211 -16.14 10.03 -29.12
CA LEU A 211 -14.76 10.49 -29.23
C LEU A 211 -14.59 11.75 -30.08
N ARG A 212 -15.35 11.89 -31.18
CA ARG A 212 -15.36 13.13 -31.97
C ARG A 212 -15.84 14.32 -31.14
N ASN A 213 -16.81 14.14 -30.25
CA ASN A 213 -17.24 15.20 -29.34
C ASN A 213 -16.13 15.63 -28.38
N PHE A 214 -15.31 14.69 -27.88
CA PHE A 214 -14.14 15.01 -27.07
C PHE A 214 -13.08 15.81 -27.84
N ILE A 215 -12.79 15.43 -29.08
CA ILE A 215 -11.83 16.15 -29.93
C ILE A 215 -12.34 17.57 -30.22
N ASN A 216 -13.60 17.69 -30.65
CA ASN A 216 -14.20 18.99 -30.96
C ASN A 216 -14.21 19.91 -29.72
N ALA A 217 -14.58 19.37 -28.56
CA ALA A 217 -14.54 20.13 -27.32
C ALA A 217 -13.10 20.50 -26.91
N ALA A 218 -12.12 19.61 -27.10
CA ALA A 218 -10.73 19.89 -26.81
C ALA A 218 -10.11 20.91 -27.76
N LEU A 219 -10.58 21.05 -29.00
CA LEU A 219 -10.10 22.07 -29.95
C LEU A 219 -10.55 23.49 -29.58
N GLU A 220 -11.53 23.65 -28.70
CA GLU A 220 -11.92 24.96 -28.19
C GLU A 220 -10.93 25.42 -27.10
N ASP A 221 -10.08 26.41 -27.40
CA ASP A 221 -9.00 26.90 -26.52
C ASP A 221 -9.44 27.34 -25.10
N ARG A 222 -10.74 27.61 -24.89
CA ARG A 222 -11.28 28.18 -23.64
C ARG A 222 -11.24 27.26 -22.42
N PHE A 223 -10.80 26.01 -22.56
CA PHE A 223 -10.85 25.01 -21.48
C PHE A 223 -9.52 24.74 -20.80
N PHE A 224 -8.42 25.27 -21.34
CA PHE A 224 -7.07 25.00 -20.85
C PHE A 224 -6.41 26.28 -20.34
N GLU A 225 -5.68 26.17 -19.24
CA GLU A 225 -4.96 27.31 -18.67
C GLU A 225 -3.68 27.60 -19.47
N SER A 226 -3.20 26.62 -20.26
CA SER A 226 -2.01 26.78 -21.09
C SER A 226 -2.04 25.97 -22.40
N ASN A 227 -1.25 26.42 -23.37
CA ASN A 227 -1.03 25.68 -24.62
C ASN A 227 -0.44 24.27 -24.37
N LEU A 228 0.32 24.09 -23.30
CA LEU A 228 0.90 22.80 -22.94
C LEU A 228 -0.17 21.80 -22.49
N GLU A 229 -1.14 22.27 -21.70
CA GLU A 229 -2.30 21.47 -21.29
C GLU A 229 -3.13 21.06 -22.51
N HIS A 230 -3.45 22.04 -23.37
CA HIS A 230 -4.18 21.80 -24.61
C HIS A 230 -3.47 20.74 -25.48
N PHE A 231 -2.15 20.91 -25.71
CA PHE A 231 -1.34 19.94 -26.46
C PHE A 231 -1.33 18.54 -25.81
N THR A 232 -1.26 18.48 -24.48
CA THR A 232 -1.23 17.22 -23.71
C THR A 232 -2.54 16.46 -23.89
N VAL A 233 -3.68 17.14 -23.80
CA VAL A 233 -5.00 16.54 -24.00
C VAL A 233 -5.18 16.03 -25.42
N LEU A 234 -4.90 16.85 -26.44
CA LEU A 234 -5.01 16.41 -27.83
C LEU A 234 -4.09 15.21 -28.12
N SER A 235 -2.87 15.24 -27.62
CA SER A 235 -1.92 14.13 -27.77
C SER A 235 -2.44 12.84 -27.11
N ALA A 236 -3.06 12.94 -25.94
CA ALA A 236 -3.66 11.79 -25.25
C ALA A 236 -4.87 11.24 -26.01
N LEU A 237 -5.76 12.10 -26.54
CA LEU A 237 -6.90 11.69 -27.37
C LEU A 237 -6.45 10.99 -28.66
N ILE A 238 -5.42 11.52 -29.34
CA ILE A 238 -4.85 10.88 -30.53
C ILE A 238 -4.30 9.49 -30.20
N LYS A 239 -3.60 9.34 -29.06
CA LYS A 239 -3.10 8.02 -28.62
C LYS A 239 -4.23 7.02 -28.38
N ILE A 240 -5.32 7.46 -27.76
CA ILE A 240 -6.53 6.64 -27.52
C ILE A 240 -7.10 6.15 -28.86
N ILE A 241 -7.22 7.03 -29.85
CA ILE A 241 -7.75 6.68 -31.18
C ILE A 241 -6.82 5.70 -31.90
N LYS A 242 -5.52 5.98 -31.93
CA LYS A 242 -4.52 5.12 -32.57
C LYS A 242 -4.44 3.71 -31.97
N HIS A 243 -4.79 3.54 -30.70
CA HIS A 243 -4.75 2.24 -30.04
C HIS A 243 -5.96 1.35 -30.39
N ARG A 244 -6.96 1.89 -31.09
CA ARG A 244 -8.17 1.17 -31.53
C ARG A 244 -8.08 0.64 -32.96
N GLU A 245 -7.17 1.21 -33.76
CA GLU A 245 -6.84 0.75 -35.11
C GLU A 245 -5.86 -0.42 -35.06
#